data_AF-A0A4R0Z2C4-F1
#
_entry.id   AF-A0A4R0Z2C4-F1
#
_cell.length_a   1.000
_cell.length_b   1.000
_cell.length_c   1.000
_cell.angle_alpha   90.00
_cell.angle_beta   90.00
_cell.angle_gamma   90.00
#
_symmetry.space_group_name_H-M   'P 1'
#
loop_
_entity.id
_entity.type
_entity.pdbx_description
1 polymer ?
#
loop_
_entity_poly.entity_id
_entity_poly.type
_entity_poly.pdbx_seq_one_letter_code
_entity_poly.pdbx_strand_id
1 'polypeptide(L)'
;MVALIVQVALLAMVWFACDTVVRALHLPIPGSVGALALVLALLAMRVVPETSLRRGADWLLADMLLFFIPAVMAVWEHLPLLRSEGLRIVVAIVLGTVMVMATTAGLVDLAFRWKQHRAR
;
A
#
# COMPACT_ATOMS: atom_id res chain seq x y z
N MET A 1 6.39 1.66 -25.49
CA MET A 1 6.47 0.29 -24.97
C MET A 1 7.76 0.04 -24.19
N VAL A 2 8.95 0.21 -24.79
CA VAL A 2 10.24 -0.06 -24.12
C VAL A 2 10.40 0.73 -22.80
N ALA A 3 10.14 2.04 -22.80
CA ALA A 3 10.24 2.86 -21.59
C ALA A 3 9.28 2.41 -20.46
N LEU A 4 8.10 1.87 -20.82
CA LEU A 4 7.12 1.39 -19.84
C LEU A 4 7.59 0.09 -19.20
N ILE A 5 8.08 -0.85 -20.01
CA ILE A 5 8.66 -2.11 -19.52
C ILE A 5 9.84 -1.83 -18.58
N VAL A 6 10.70 -0.87 -18.93
CA VAL A 6 11.83 -0.46 -18.08
C VAL A 6 11.34 0.14 -16.75
N GLN A 7 10.30 0.97 -16.76
CA GLN A 7 9.71 1.53 -15.54
C GLN A 7 9.11 0.46 -14.63
N VAL A 8 8.35 -0.47 -15.19
CA VAL A 8 7.76 -1.60 -14.45
C VAL A 8 8.84 -2.52 -13.89
N ALA A 9 9.87 -2.83 -14.69
CA ALA A 9 11.01 -3.62 -14.24
C ALA A 9 11.80 -2.92 -13.12
N LEU A 10 11.99 -1.61 -13.21
CA LEU A 10 12.63 -0.83 -12.16
C LEU A 10 11.82 -0.82 -10.87
N LEU A 11 10.49 -0.63 -10.95
CA LEU A 11 9.58 -0.76 -9.80
C LEU A 11 9.65 -2.15 -9.16
N ALA A 12 9.64 -3.21 -9.96
CA ALA A 12 9.77 -4.59 -9.48
C ALA A 12 11.14 -4.85 -8.82
N MET A 13 12.22 -4.31 -9.39
CA MET A 13 13.58 -4.43 -8.85
C MET A 13 13.73 -3.69 -7.52
N VAL A 14 13.16 -2.49 -7.41
CA VAL A 14 13.10 -1.74 -6.16
C VAL A 14 12.32 -2.51 -5.10
N TRP A 15 11.16 -3.06 -5.47
CA TRP A 15 10.39 -3.91 -4.56
C TRP A 15 11.18 -5.13 -4.08
N PHE A 16 11.84 -5.85 -5.00
CA PHE A 16 12.64 -7.03 -4.68
C PHE A 16 13.85 -6.69 -3.78
N ALA A 17 14.53 -5.58 -4.04
CA ALA A 17 15.62 -5.11 -3.19
C ALA A 17 15.13 -4.76 -1.78
N CYS A 18 13.99 -4.08 -1.66
CA CYS A 18 13.40 -3.79 -0.36
C CYS A 18 12.92 -5.06 0.37
N ASP A 19 12.33 -6.02 -0.34
CA ASP A 19 11.88 -7.30 0.24
C ASP A 19 13.06 -8.12 0.77
N THR A 20 14.16 -8.20 0.02
CA THR A 20 15.38 -8.89 0.48
C THR A 20 16.01 -8.21 1.70
N VAL A 21 16.07 -6.87 1.73
CA VAL A 21 16.57 -6.12 2.89
C VAL A 21 15.66 -6.30 4.11
N VAL A 22 14.34 -6.18 3.95
CA VAL A 22 13.37 -6.34 5.04
C VAL A 22 13.42 -7.76 5.62
N ARG A 23 13.55 -8.78 4.77
CA ARG A 23 13.74 -10.17 5.19
C ARG A 23 15.08 -10.39 5.90
N ALA A 24 16.18 -9.84 5.39
CA ALA A 24 17.49 -9.95 6.01
C ALA A 24 17.51 -9.31 7.41
N LEU A 25 16.85 -8.16 7.55
CA LEU A 25 16.74 -7.44 8.82
C LEU A 25 15.64 -7.96 9.74
N HIS A 26 14.88 -9.00 9.33
CA HIS A 26 13.78 -9.59 10.09
C HIS A 26 12.71 -8.57 10.56
N LEU A 27 12.46 -7.54 9.74
CA LEU A 27 11.47 -6.52 10.10
C LEU A 27 10.04 -7.08 9.97
N PRO A 28 9.13 -6.77 10.92
CA PRO A 28 7.72 -7.21 10.89
C PRO A 28 6.86 -6.38 9.93
N ILE A 29 7.40 -5.97 8.79
CA ILE A 29 6.68 -5.21 7.76
C ILE A 29 6.79 -5.92 6.40
N PRO A 30 5.77 -5.81 5.54
CA PRO A 30 5.89 -6.29 4.16
C PRO A 30 6.96 -5.51 3.39
N GLY A 31 7.73 -6.18 2.53
CA GLY A 31 8.72 -5.53 1.65
C GLY A 31 8.13 -4.42 0.78
N SER A 32 6.84 -4.51 0.44
CA SER A 32 6.09 -3.47 -0.28
C SER A 32 6.01 -2.14 0.45
N VAL A 33 5.93 -2.14 1.78
CA VAL A 33 5.93 -0.90 2.59
C VAL A 33 7.30 -0.23 2.53
N GLY A 34 8.37 -1.02 2.57
CA GLY A 34 9.74 -0.52 2.39
C GLY A 34 9.95 0.10 1.01
N ALA A 35 9.49 -0.58 -0.05
CA ALA A 35 9.55 -0.07 -1.42
C ALA A 35 8.77 1.24 -1.60
N LEU A 36 7.57 1.33 -1.01
CA LEU A 36 6.77 2.56 -0.99
C LEU A 36 7.52 3.70 -0.31
N ALA A 37 8.08 3.46 0.87
CA ALA A 37 8.84 4.48 1.61
C ALA A 37 10.07 4.97 0.82
N LEU A 38 10.79 4.06 0.16
CA LEU A 38 11.95 4.40 -0.65
C LEU A 38 11.55 5.22 -1.89
N VAL A 39 10.53 4.80 -2.63
CA VAL A 39 10.03 5.54 -3.79
C VAL A 39 9.51 6.91 -3.38
N LEU A 40 8.80 7.00 -2.25
CA LEU A 40 8.35 8.27 -1.67
C LEU A 40 9.52 9.18 -1.32
N ALA A 41 10.57 8.64 -0.70
CA ALA A 41 11.78 9.41 -0.39
C ALA A 41 12.46 9.91 -1.67
N LEU A 42 12.57 9.09 -2.72
CA LEU A 42 13.13 9.48 -4.02
C LEU A 42 12.32 10.60 -4.70
N LEU A 43 10.98 10.54 -4.60
CA LEU A 43 10.07 11.59 -5.06
C LEU A 43 10.25 12.87 -4.24
N ALA A 44 10.33 12.77 -2.92
CA ALA A 44 10.53 13.91 -2.02
C ALA A 44 11.87 14.61 -2.28
N MET A 45 12.93 13.84 -2.57
CA MET A 45 14.25 14.35 -2.94
C MET A 45 14.33 14.84 -4.41
N ARG A 46 13.23 14.74 -5.18
CA ARG A 46 13.15 15.09 -6.62
C ARG A 46 14.20 14.42 -7.51
N VAL A 47 14.73 13.27 -7.08
CA VAL A 47 15.72 12.50 -7.84
C VAL A 47 15.08 11.83 -9.06
N VAL A 48 13.79 11.48 -8.95
CA VAL A 48 13.04 10.79 -10.00
C VAL A 48 11.90 11.67 -10.51
N PRO A 49 11.76 11.88 -11.84
CA PRO A 49 10.64 12.62 -12.39
C PRO A 49 9.32 11.86 -12.21
N GLU A 50 8.34 12.53 -11.60
CA GLU A 50 7.00 11.99 -11.32
C GLU A 50 6.30 11.44 -12.58
N THR A 51 6.50 12.10 -13.73
CA THR A 51 5.88 11.76 -15.01
C THR A 51 6.40 10.45 -15.61
N SER A 52 7.60 10.03 -15.19
CA SER A 52 8.16 8.74 -15.55
C SER A 52 7.52 7.64 -14.71
N LEU A 53 7.52 7.81 -13.39
CA LEU A 53 6.95 6.82 -12.47
C LEU A 53 5.45 6.60 -12.69
N ARG A 54 4.71 7.68 -12.94
CA ARG A 54 3.25 7.67 -13.11
C ARG A 54 2.80 6.78 -14.26
N ARG A 55 3.51 6.79 -15.40
CA ARG A 55 3.15 5.96 -16.57
C ARG A 55 3.28 4.46 -16.30
N GLY A 56 4.36 4.04 -15.62
CA GLY A 56 4.54 2.63 -15.24
C GLY A 56 3.53 2.19 -14.19
N ALA A 57 3.27 3.05 -13.20
CA ALA A 57 2.26 2.79 -12.17
C ALA A 57 0.85 2.71 -12.73
N ASP A 58 0.43 3.66 -13.58
CA ASP A 58 -0.90 3.68 -14.19
C ASP A 58 -1.16 2.44 -15.04
N TRP A 59 -0.14 1.87 -15.69
CA TRP A 59 -0.26 0.61 -16.43
C TRP A 59 -0.45 -0.60 -15.51
N LEU A 60 0.36 -0.73 -14.46
CA LEU A 60 0.17 -1.76 -13.42
C LEU A 60 -1.21 -1.65 -12.75
N LEU A 61 -1.70 -0.42 -12.57
CA LEU A 61 -3.01 -0.14 -12.00
C LEU A 61 -4.15 -0.46 -12.98
N ALA A 62 -3.97 -0.21 -14.28
CA ALA A 62 -4.95 -0.56 -15.31
C ALA A 62 -5.19 -2.08 -15.36
N ASP A 63 -4.14 -2.87 -15.15
CA ASP A 63 -4.21 -4.33 -15.08
C ASP A 63 -4.32 -4.85 -13.62
N MET A 64 -4.80 -4.04 -12.66
CA MET A 64 -5.02 -4.48 -11.26
C MET A 64 -5.84 -5.76 -11.14
N LEU A 65 -6.72 -6.04 -12.11
CA LEU A 65 -7.48 -7.28 -12.19
C LEU A 65 -6.57 -8.52 -12.17
N LEU A 66 -5.43 -8.46 -12.87
CA LEU A 66 -4.45 -9.55 -12.93
C LEU A 66 -3.83 -9.83 -11.55
N PHE A 67 -3.59 -8.80 -10.75
CA PHE A 67 -3.10 -8.93 -9.38
C PHE A 67 -4.18 -9.40 -8.39
N PHE A 68 -5.46 -9.18 -8.71
CA PHE A 68 -6.56 -9.71 -7.91
C PHE A 68 -6.79 -11.21 -8.12
N ILE A 69 -6.43 -11.79 -9.27
CA ILE A 69 -6.61 -13.23 -9.52
C ILE A 69 -5.89 -14.08 -8.44
N PRO A 70 -4.59 -13.89 -8.15
CA PRO A 70 -3.92 -14.61 -7.07
C PRO A 70 -4.53 -14.37 -5.69
N ALA A 71 -4.92 -13.12 -5.39
CA ALA A 71 -5.52 -12.77 -4.10
C ALA A 71 -6.86 -13.49 -3.88
N VAL A 72 -7.70 -13.56 -4.93
CA VAL A 72 -8.97 -14.31 -4.89
C VAL A 72 -8.70 -15.80 -4.71
N MET A 73 -7.73 -16.38 -5.44
CA MET A 73 -7.37 -17.79 -5.31
C MET A 73 -6.91 -18.15 -3.88
N ALA A 74 -6.18 -17.27 -3.19
CA ALA A 74 -5.79 -17.47 -1.80
C ALA A 74 -6.98 -17.48 -0.83
N VAL A 75 -8.00 -16.67 -1.10
CA VAL A 75 -9.26 -16.69 -0.32
C VAL A 75 -10.06 -17.96 -0.60
N TRP A 76 -9.99 -18.50 -1.81
CA TRP A 76 -10.67 -19.74 -2.18
C TRP A 76 -10.22 -20.95 -1.35
N GLU A 77 -8.96 -21.02 -0.92
CA GLU A 77 -8.50 -22.08 0.00
C GLU A 77 -9.17 -22.00 1.39
N HIS A 78 -9.60 -20.80 1.79
CA HIS A 78 -10.21 -20.51 3.09
C HIS A 78 -11.75 -20.36 3.01
N LEU A 79 -12.35 -20.76 1.88
CA LEU A 79 -13.81 -20.71 1.67
C LEU A 79 -14.65 -21.39 2.77
N PRO A 80 -14.22 -22.51 3.39
CA PRO A 80 -14.96 -23.13 4.49
C PRO A 80 -15.11 -22.21 5.71
N LEU A 81 -14.06 -21.44 6.06
CA LEU A 81 -14.07 -20.46 7.14
C LEU A 81 -14.99 -19.27 6.82
N LEU A 82 -14.98 -18.83 5.55
CA LEU A 82 -15.90 -17.81 5.06
C LEU A 82 -17.36 -18.28 5.12
N ARG A 83 -17.63 -19.57 4.93
CA ARG A 83 -19.00 -20.11 5.02
C ARG A 83 -19.52 -20.15 6.46
N SER A 84 -18.69 -20.50 7.43
CA SER A 84 -19.10 -20.59 8.83
C SER A 84 -19.10 -19.22 9.54
N GLU A 85 -18.10 -18.38 9.27
CA GLU A 85 -17.85 -17.14 10.03
C GLU A 85 -17.88 -15.88 9.14
N GLY A 86 -18.30 -15.99 7.88
CA GLY A 86 -18.26 -14.89 6.91
C GLY A 86 -18.96 -13.61 7.38
N LEU A 87 -20.11 -13.75 8.06
CA LEU A 87 -20.84 -12.61 8.60
C LEU A 87 -20.02 -11.87 9.68
N ARG A 88 -19.36 -12.60 10.58
CA ARG A 88 -18.49 -12.03 11.61
C ARG A 88 -17.27 -11.34 11.00
N ILE A 89 -16.68 -11.93 9.97
CA ILE A 89 -15.56 -11.33 9.22
C ILE A 89 -15.98 -9.99 8.59
N VAL A 90 -17.11 -9.97 7.89
CA VAL A 90 -17.63 -8.73 7.25
C VAL A 90 -17.89 -7.65 8.28
N VAL A 91 -18.59 -7.99 9.38
CA VAL A 91 -18.87 -7.04 10.46
C VAL A 91 -17.58 -6.52 11.08
N ALA A 92 -16.59 -7.38 11.36
CA ALA A 92 -15.31 -6.97 11.92
C ALA A 92 -14.52 -6.04 10.99
N ILE A 93 -14.50 -6.33 9.68
CA ILE A 93 -13.84 -5.48 8.68
C ILE A 93 -14.51 -4.11 8.60
N VAL A 94 -15.83 -4.06 8.47
CA VAL A 94 -16.57 -2.80 8.35
C VAL A 94 -16.40 -1.94 9.60
N LEU A 95 -16.65 -2.52 10.77
CA LEU A 95 -16.52 -1.78 12.03
C LEU A 95 -15.07 -1.36 12.29
N GLY A 96 -14.10 -2.25 12.05
CA GLY A 96 -12.67 -1.93 12.20
C GLY A 96 -12.25 -0.81 11.26
N THR A 97 -12.69 -0.84 10.00
CA THR A 97 -12.37 0.19 9.02
C THR A 97 -12.96 1.54 9.40
N VAL A 98 -14.25 1.56 9.77
CA VAL A 98 -14.92 2.80 10.22
C VAL A 98 -14.24 3.37 11.46
N MET A 99 -13.89 2.51 12.43
CA MET A 99 -13.22 2.91 13.66
C MET A 99 -11.83 3.51 13.36
N VAL A 100 -11.01 2.85 12.54
CA VAL A 100 -9.69 3.35 12.14
C VAL A 100 -9.80 4.69 11.41
N MET A 101 -10.74 4.82 10.47
CA MET A 101 -10.97 6.08 9.74
C MET A 101 -11.41 7.20 10.70
N ALA A 102 -12.37 6.93 11.59
CA ALA A 102 -12.88 7.91 12.55
C ALA A 102 -11.79 8.35 13.54
N THR A 103 -11.01 7.42 14.08
CA THR A 103 -9.90 7.74 14.99
C THR A 103 -8.82 8.54 14.27
N THR A 104 -8.43 8.16 13.06
CA THR A 104 -7.42 8.89 12.27
C THR A 104 -7.91 10.31 11.96
N ALA A 105 -9.15 10.45 11.51
CA ALA A 105 -9.75 11.76 11.22
C ALA A 105 -9.81 12.65 12.47
N GLY A 106 -10.26 12.11 13.62
CA GLY A 106 -10.32 12.85 14.88
C GLY A 106 -8.95 13.27 15.42
N LEU A 107 -7.94 12.39 15.34
CA LEU A 107 -6.56 12.72 15.75
C LEU A 107 -5.97 13.82 14.88
N VAL A 108 -6.17 13.75 13.57
CA VAL A 108 -5.69 14.76 12.64
C VAL A 108 -6.40 16.09 12.90
N ASP A 109 -7.73 16.10 13.07
CA ASP A 109 -8.49 17.32 13.38
C ASP A 109 -8.02 17.96 14.69
N LEU A 110 -7.81 17.16 15.74
CA LEU A 110 -7.25 17.64 17.01
C LEU A 110 -5.85 18.23 16.84
N ALA A 111 -4.97 17.56 16.08
CA ALA A 111 -3.62 18.02 15.82
C ALA A 111 -3.60 19.35 15.04
N PHE A 112 -4.50 19.53 14.07
CA PHE A 112 -4.67 20.79 13.35
C PHE A 112 -5.17 21.91 14.27
N ARG A 113 -6.15 21.63 15.13
CA ARG A 113 -6.67 22.59 16.12
C ARG A 113 -5.59 23.01 17.14
N TRP A 114 -4.77 22.07 17.60
CA TRP A 114 -3.63 22.37 18.48
C TRP A 114 -2.58 23.26 17.79
N LYS A 115 -2.32 23.03 16.51
CA LYS A 115 -1.36 23.83 15.74
C LYS A 115 -1.87 25.26 15.50
N GLN A 116 -3.17 25.45 15.29
CA GLN A 116 -3.80 26.77 15.19
C GLN A 116 -3.77 27.55 16.52
N HIS A 117 -3.94 26.87 17.65
CA HIS A 117 -3.83 27.50 18.97
C HIS A 117 -2.40 27.92 19.34
N ARG A 118 -1.37 27.31 18.74
CA ARG A 118 0.06 27.64 18.97
C ARG A 118 0.64 28.66 18.00
N ALA A 119 -0.10 29.05 16.97
CA ALA A 119 0.29 30.04 15.96
C ALA A 119 -0.35 31.42 16.18
N ARG A 120 -1.06 31.60 17.30
CA ARG A 120 -1.44 32.90 17.88
C ARG A 120 -0.63 33.12 19.15
#